data_AF-A0A3C1YW17-F1
#
_entry.id   AF-A0A3C1YW17-F1
#
_cell.length_a   1.000
_cell.length_b   1.000
_cell.length_c   1.000
_cell.angle_alpha   90.00
_cell.angle_beta   90.00
_cell.angle_gamma   90.00
#
_symmetry.space_group_name_H-M   'P 1'
#
loop_
_entity.id
_entity.type
_entity.pdbx_description
1 polymer ?
#
loop_
_entity_poly.entity_id
_entity_poly.type
_entity_poly.pdbx_seq_one_letter_code
_entity_poly.pdbx_strand_id
1 'polypeptide(L)'
;MVRQTTQRGIDLKLFGALFLLVGLIDLLIIEFFPAYALKLFGVTIVGPLAYLVKLHSPAVHFLIGYGFVFLRPWSWGLAMAYGGFGITSELMNQFQFGYHHLRTGFMATTALFLCYVAWRRVLFADPLPPTTRLASSSPEVPS
;
A
#
# COMPACT_ATOMS: atom_id res chain seq x y z
N MET A 1 26.92 16.72 -9.47
CA MET A 1 25.58 16.26 -9.90
C MET A 1 25.04 15.11 -9.04
N VAL A 2 25.28 15.10 -7.71
CA VAL A 2 24.95 13.96 -6.81
C VAL A 2 23.65 14.19 -6.00
N ARG A 3 23.10 15.41 -6.01
CA ARG A 3 21.96 15.79 -5.14
C ARG A 3 20.59 15.39 -5.68
N GLN A 4 20.46 15.10 -6.99
CA GLN A 4 19.16 14.83 -7.63
C GLN A 4 18.69 13.37 -7.48
N THR A 5 19.58 12.40 -7.31
CA THR A 5 19.21 10.98 -7.20
C THR A 5 18.62 10.62 -5.83
N THR A 6 19.09 11.27 -4.76
CA THR A 6 18.64 11.00 -3.38
C THR A 6 17.22 11.51 -3.09
N GLN A 7 16.74 12.51 -3.84
CA GLN A 7 15.44 13.18 -3.61
C GLN A 7 14.25 12.48 -4.25
N ARG A 8 14.46 11.51 -5.17
CA ARG A 8 13.36 10.88 -5.90
C ARG A 8 12.51 10.01 -4.97
N GLY A 9 11.24 10.38 -4.83
CA GLY A 9 10.23 9.60 -4.11
C GLY A 9 10.46 9.47 -2.61
N ILE A 10 11.17 10.42 -1.98
CA ILE A 10 11.41 10.40 -0.51
C ILE A 10 10.10 10.24 0.27
N ASP A 11 9.06 10.95 -0.12
CA ASP A 11 7.73 10.85 0.45
C ASP A 11 7.15 9.43 0.37
N LEU A 12 7.21 8.78 -0.80
CA LEU A 12 6.80 7.38 -0.93
C LEU A 12 7.66 6.45 -0.08
N LYS A 13 8.96 6.71 0.04
CA LYS A 13 9.85 5.92 0.91
C LYS A 13 9.51 6.09 2.39
N LEU A 14 9.13 7.30 2.81
CA LEU A 14 8.65 7.57 4.17
C LEU A 14 7.33 6.83 4.43
N PHE A 15 6.39 6.86 3.48
CA PHE A 15 5.20 6.01 3.56
C PHE A 15 5.58 4.52 3.62
N GLY A 16 6.54 4.08 2.83
CA GLY A 16 7.04 2.70 2.86
C GLY A 16 7.56 2.30 4.24
N ALA A 17 8.40 3.14 4.85
CA ALA A 17 8.89 2.93 6.21
C ALA A 17 7.74 2.90 7.24
N LEU A 18 6.75 3.77 7.08
CA LEU A 18 5.55 3.78 7.94
C LEU A 18 4.74 2.49 7.78
N PHE A 19 4.58 1.97 6.55
CA PHE A 19 3.93 0.68 6.30
C PHE A 19 4.68 -0.49 6.96
N LEU A 20 6.02 -0.48 6.95
CA LEU A 20 6.81 -1.48 7.67
C LEU A 20 6.58 -1.39 9.19
N LEU A 21 6.55 -0.17 9.74
CA LEU A 21 6.28 0.05 11.16
C LEU A 21 4.87 -0.43 11.52
N VAL A 22 3.86 -0.12 10.71
CA VAL A 22 2.48 -0.57 10.90
C VAL A 22 2.40 -2.09 10.81
N GLY A 23 3.07 -2.74 9.86
CA GLY A 23 3.13 -4.20 9.77
C GLY A 23 3.73 -4.83 11.02
N LEU A 24 4.74 -4.19 11.63
CA LEU A 24 5.30 -4.65 12.91
C LEU A 24 4.28 -4.47 14.05
N ILE A 25 3.61 -3.32 14.13
CA ILE A 25 2.58 -3.05 15.14
C ILE A 25 1.42 -4.05 15.00
N ASP A 26 0.99 -4.36 13.78
CA ASP A 26 -0.04 -5.37 13.50
C ASP A 26 0.35 -6.73 14.08
N LEU A 27 1.60 -7.18 13.89
CA LEU A 27 2.08 -8.43 14.49
C LEU A 27 2.03 -8.40 16.01
N LEU A 28 2.49 -7.29 16.62
CA LEU A 28 2.45 -7.14 18.08
C LEU A 28 1.00 -7.15 18.60
N ILE A 29 0.06 -6.48 17.92
CA ILE A 29 -1.36 -6.49 18.30
C ILE A 29 -1.93 -7.91 18.21
N ILE A 30 -1.62 -8.65 17.15
CA ILE A 30 -2.08 -10.03 16.98
C ILE A 30 -1.56 -10.92 18.09
N GLU A 31 -0.28 -10.80 18.45
CA GLU A 31 0.37 -11.60 19.49
C GLU A 31 -0.13 -11.24 20.90
N PHE A 32 -0.22 -9.95 21.23
CA PHE A 32 -0.63 -9.51 22.57
C PHE A 32 -2.15 -9.50 22.77
N PHE A 33 -2.95 -9.45 21.69
CA PHE A 33 -4.41 -9.43 21.75
C PHE A 33 -5.03 -10.49 20.81
N PRO A 34 -4.75 -11.79 21.02
CA PRO A 34 -5.20 -12.85 20.11
C PRO A 34 -6.73 -12.98 20.08
N ALA A 35 -7.43 -12.55 21.14
CA ALA A 35 -8.89 -12.54 21.23
C ALA A 35 -9.55 -11.38 20.44
N TYR A 36 -8.80 -10.41 19.92
CA TYR A 36 -9.35 -9.31 19.12
C TYR A 36 -10.11 -9.83 17.90
N ALA A 37 -11.41 -9.56 17.79
CA ALA A 37 -12.22 -10.10 16.71
C ALA A 37 -12.05 -9.28 15.43
N LEU A 38 -11.61 -9.92 14.35
CA LEU A 38 -11.42 -9.25 13.06
C LEU A 38 -12.76 -9.16 12.34
N LYS A 39 -13.20 -7.93 12.04
CA LYS A 39 -14.39 -7.68 11.22
C LYS A 39 -13.98 -7.45 9.76
N LEU A 40 -14.44 -8.32 8.87
CA LEU A 40 -14.12 -8.27 7.45
C LEU A 40 -15.39 -8.46 6.62
N PHE A 41 -15.69 -7.52 5.72
CA PHE A 41 -16.84 -7.60 4.81
C PHE A 41 -18.19 -7.88 5.51
N GLY A 42 -18.44 -7.27 6.67
CA GLY A 42 -19.66 -7.49 7.46
C GLY A 42 -19.67 -8.78 8.27
N VAL A 43 -18.57 -9.54 8.31
CA VAL A 43 -18.46 -10.79 9.05
C VAL A 43 -17.43 -10.68 10.18
N THR A 44 -17.73 -11.26 11.34
CA THR A 44 -16.76 -11.40 12.43
C THR A 44 -16.04 -12.74 12.31
N ILE A 45 -14.72 -12.71 12.09
CA ILE A 45 -13.91 -13.91 11.95
C ILE A 45 -13.40 -14.34 13.33
N VAL A 46 -13.74 -15.56 13.73
CA VAL A 46 -13.43 -16.15 15.04
C VAL A 46 -12.79 -17.54 14.91
N GLY A 47 -12.24 -18.04 16.02
CA GLY A 47 -11.62 -19.36 16.10
C GLY A 47 -10.16 -19.40 15.64
N PRO A 48 -9.52 -20.59 15.60
CA PRO A 48 -8.08 -20.72 15.36
C PRO A 48 -7.64 -20.17 13.98
N LEU A 49 -8.48 -20.32 12.96
CA LEU A 49 -8.20 -19.80 11.61
C LEU A 49 -8.20 -18.27 11.55
N ALA A 50 -8.84 -17.58 12.51
CA ALA A 50 -8.81 -16.12 12.58
C ALA A 50 -7.38 -15.59 12.74
N TYR A 51 -6.49 -16.35 13.39
CA TYR A 51 -5.08 -15.98 13.49
C TYR A 51 -4.41 -15.86 12.12
N LEU A 52 -4.60 -16.86 11.25
CA LEU A 52 -4.05 -16.85 9.89
C LEU A 52 -4.64 -15.71 9.06
N VAL A 53 -5.94 -15.45 9.19
CA VAL A 53 -6.59 -14.34 8.48
C VAL A 53 -6.05 -13.00 8.98
N LYS A 54 -5.79 -12.84 10.27
CA LYS A 54 -5.18 -11.61 10.81
C LYS A 54 -3.78 -11.37 10.25
N LEU A 55 -2.97 -12.42 10.08
CA LEU A 55 -1.62 -12.32 9.51
C LEU A 55 -1.59 -11.78 8.07
N HIS A 56 -2.72 -11.78 7.35
CA HIS A 56 -2.78 -11.16 6.03
C HIS A 56 -2.41 -9.66 6.08
N SER A 57 -2.89 -8.94 7.11
CA SER A 57 -2.67 -7.49 7.23
C SER A 57 -1.18 -7.13 7.35
N PRO A 58 -0.43 -7.66 8.34
CA PRO A 58 0.99 -7.35 8.46
C PRO A 58 1.78 -7.82 7.23
N ALA A 59 1.44 -8.98 6.65
CA ALA A 59 2.11 -9.48 5.46
C ALA A 59 1.97 -8.50 4.27
N VAL A 60 0.76 -8.01 4.00
CA VAL A 60 0.53 -7.05 2.92
C VAL A 60 1.14 -5.69 3.26
N HIS A 61 1.09 -5.24 4.52
CA HIS A 61 1.76 -4.02 4.96
C HIS A 61 3.27 -4.08 4.74
N PHE A 62 3.92 -5.20 5.06
CA PHE A 62 5.35 -5.37 4.81
C PHE A 62 5.69 -5.38 3.31
N LEU A 63 4.89 -6.06 2.49
CA LEU A 63 5.09 -6.08 1.04
C LEU A 63 4.95 -4.69 0.42
N ILE A 64 3.89 -3.96 0.77
CA ILE A 64 3.70 -2.57 0.33
C ILE A 64 4.84 -1.69 0.84
N GLY A 65 5.22 -1.83 2.11
CA GLY A 65 6.29 -1.06 2.73
C GLY A 65 7.62 -1.24 2.02
N TYR A 66 8.03 -2.48 1.81
CA TYR A 66 9.23 -2.83 1.03
C TYR A 66 9.13 -2.28 -0.39
N GLY A 67 8.01 -2.50 -1.06
CA GLY A 67 7.78 -2.03 -2.42
C GLY A 67 7.87 -0.51 -2.54
N PHE A 68 7.40 0.25 -1.56
CA PHE A 68 7.49 1.72 -1.54
C PHE A 68 8.90 2.23 -1.24
N VAL A 69 9.60 1.62 -0.28
CA VAL A 69 11.00 1.98 0.05
C VAL A 69 11.91 1.83 -1.18
N PHE A 70 11.69 0.79 -1.98
CA PHE A 70 12.49 0.50 -3.17
C PHE A 70 11.81 0.91 -4.49
N LEU A 71 10.66 1.60 -4.43
CA LEU A 71 9.85 2.04 -5.58
C LEU A 71 9.61 0.92 -6.61
N ARG A 72 9.28 -0.29 -6.14
CA ARG A 72 9.03 -1.47 -6.98
C ARG A 72 7.72 -1.30 -7.77
N PRO A 73 7.70 -1.59 -9.08
CA PRO A 73 6.52 -1.37 -9.93
C PRO A 73 5.24 -2.06 -9.45
N TRP A 74 5.35 -3.29 -8.97
CA TRP A 74 4.22 -4.08 -8.47
C TRP A 74 3.59 -3.47 -7.21
N SER A 75 4.34 -2.64 -6.46
CA SER A 75 3.87 -2.10 -5.19
C SER A 75 2.75 -1.09 -5.34
N TRP A 76 2.73 -0.38 -6.47
CA TRP A 76 1.62 0.53 -6.78
C TRP A 76 0.31 -0.25 -6.89
N GLY A 77 0.30 -1.32 -7.70
CA GLY A 77 -0.89 -2.15 -7.89
C GLY A 77 -1.34 -2.82 -6.60
N LEU A 78 -0.38 -3.32 -5.81
CA LEU A 78 -0.66 -3.93 -4.51
C LEU A 78 -1.29 -2.92 -3.54
N ALA A 79 -0.75 -1.71 -3.45
CA ALA A 79 -1.30 -0.66 -2.59
C ALA A 79 -2.72 -0.25 -3.02
N MET A 80 -2.97 -0.09 -4.32
CA MET A 80 -4.30 0.22 -4.85
C MET A 80 -5.32 -0.88 -4.55
N ALA A 81 -4.94 -2.14 -4.78
CA ALA A 81 -5.81 -3.29 -4.53
C ALA A 81 -6.12 -3.44 -3.03
N TYR A 82 -5.09 -3.37 -2.17
CA TYR A 82 -5.27 -3.55 -0.73
C TYR A 82 -6.03 -2.38 -0.07
N GLY A 83 -5.76 -1.14 -0.48
CA GLY A 83 -6.55 -0.01 0.01
C GLY A 83 -8.01 -0.08 -0.45
N GLY A 84 -8.27 -0.50 -1.70
CA GLY A 84 -9.63 -0.74 -2.20
C GLY A 84 -10.36 -1.86 -1.46
N PHE A 85 -9.64 -2.93 -1.13
CA PHE A 85 -10.11 -4.01 -0.26
C PHE A 85 -10.51 -3.46 1.12
N GLY A 86 -9.65 -2.64 1.74
CA GLY A 86 -9.91 -2.02 3.04
C GLY A 86 -11.14 -1.12 3.03
N ILE A 87 -11.27 -0.23 2.03
CA ILE A 87 -12.44 0.66 1.88
C ILE A 87 -13.73 -0.15 1.70
N THR A 88 -13.72 -1.15 0.82
CA THR A 88 -14.91 -1.99 0.56
C THR A 88 -15.32 -2.76 1.82
N SER A 89 -14.35 -3.39 2.49
CA SER A 89 -14.59 -4.12 3.73
C SER A 89 -15.15 -3.21 4.82
N GLU A 90 -14.59 -2.00 4.95
CA GLU A 90 -15.04 -1.03 5.93
C GLU A 90 -16.45 -0.53 5.65
N LEU A 91 -16.77 -0.21 4.39
CA LEU A 91 -18.11 0.17 3.98
C LEU A 91 -19.14 -0.91 4.35
N MET A 92 -18.89 -2.18 3.97
CA MET A 92 -19.77 -3.30 4.31
C MET A 92 -19.90 -3.50 5.82
N ASN A 93 -18.81 -3.34 6.54
CA ASN A 93 -18.84 -3.45 7.99
C ASN A 93 -19.67 -2.35 8.65
N GLN A 94 -19.67 -1.11 8.14
CA GLN A 94 -20.53 -0.06 8.70
C GLN A 94 -22.00 -0.26 8.33
N PHE A 95 -22.29 -0.79 7.13
CA PHE A 95 -23.63 -1.21 6.77
C PHE A 95 -24.18 -2.29 7.72
N GLN A 96 -23.35 -3.29 8.06
CA GLN A 96 -23.78 -4.41 8.89
C GLN A 96 -23.77 -4.12 10.40
N PHE A 97 -22.75 -3.41 10.89
CA PHE A 97 -22.50 -3.22 12.34
C PHE A 97 -22.79 -1.79 12.82
N GLY A 98 -23.25 -0.90 11.95
CA GLY A 98 -23.53 0.50 12.25
C GLY A 98 -22.34 1.43 12.07
N TYR A 99 -22.64 2.73 12.09
CA TYR A 99 -21.66 3.80 11.86
C TYR A 99 -20.62 3.90 12.98
N HIS A 100 -19.36 4.15 12.60
CA HIS A 100 -18.28 4.36 13.57
C HIS A 100 -17.28 5.43 13.10
N HIS A 101 -17.20 6.53 13.85
CA HIS A 101 -16.41 7.72 13.48
C HIS A 101 -14.93 7.43 13.20
N LEU A 102 -14.25 6.64 14.04
CA LEU A 102 -12.83 6.29 13.79
C LEU A 102 -12.63 5.52 12.48
N ARG A 103 -13.58 4.64 12.13
CA ARG A 103 -13.46 3.80 10.95
C ARG A 103 -13.77 4.58 9.67
N THR A 104 -14.73 5.51 9.76
CA THR A 104 -14.99 6.49 8.70
C THR A 104 -13.78 7.39 8.46
N GLY A 105 -13.13 7.86 9.53
CA GLY A 105 -11.87 8.61 9.44
C GLY A 105 -10.80 7.82 8.71
N PHE A 106 -10.57 6.56 9.12
CA PHE A 106 -9.61 5.67 8.47
C PHE A 106 -9.92 5.46 6.99
N MET A 107 -11.19 5.21 6.64
CA MET A 107 -11.63 5.02 5.26
C MET A 107 -11.38 6.28 4.41
N ALA A 108 -11.72 7.46 4.92
CA ALA A 108 -11.48 8.73 4.23
C ALA A 108 -9.98 8.99 4.02
N THR A 109 -9.15 8.79 5.05
CA THR A 109 -7.70 8.94 4.93
C THR A 109 -7.09 7.92 3.97
N THR A 110 -7.62 6.69 3.93
CA THR A 110 -7.19 5.66 2.98
C THR A 110 -7.52 6.08 1.55
N ALA A 111 -8.73 6.60 1.30
CA ALA A 111 -9.11 7.09 -0.02
C ALA A 111 -8.19 8.24 -0.49
N LEU A 112 -7.90 9.21 0.39
CA LEU A 112 -6.96 10.29 0.09
C LEU A 112 -5.56 9.77 -0.20
N PHE A 113 -5.08 8.81 0.58
CA PHE A 113 -3.79 8.16 0.35
C PHE A 113 -3.75 7.45 -1.01
N LEU A 114 -4.81 6.72 -1.39
CA LEU A 114 -4.89 6.07 -2.69
C LEU A 114 -4.90 7.07 -3.84
N CYS A 115 -5.63 8.18 -3.72
CA CYS A 115 -5.59 9.26 -4.70
C CYS A 115 -4.17 9.83 -4.86
N TYR A 116 -3.46 10.02 -3.74
CA TYR A 116 -2.07 10.46 -3.75
C TYR A 116 -1.15 9.42 -4.41
N VAL A 117 -1.28 8.14 -4.09
CA VAL A 117 -0.47 7.06 -4.71
C VAL A 117 -0.77 6.93 -6.20
N ALA A 118 -2.04 7.06 -6.61
CA ALA A 118 -2.45 7.09 -8.01
C ALA A 118 -1.81 8.26 -8.76
N TRP A 119 -1.79 9.46 -8.17
CA TRP A 119 -1.08 10.62 -8.71
C TRP A 119 0.42 10.36 -8.88
N ARG A 120 1.03 9.62 -7.95
CA ARG A 120 2.47 9.31 -7.95
C ARG A 120 2.85 8.06 -8.75
N ARG A 121 1.93 7.48 -9.52
CA ARG A 121 2.13 6.23 -10.29
C ARG A 121 3.41 6.21 -11.12
N VAL A 122 3.79 7.33 -11.73
CA VAL A 122 4.99 7.44 -12.59
C VAL A 122 6.29 7.07 -11.85
N LEU A 123 6.33 7.25 -10.53
CA LEU A 123 7.52 6.89 -9.74
C LEU A 123 7.73 5.38 -9.59
N PHE A 124 6.70 4.59 -9.83
CA PHE A 124 6.73 3.13 -9.82
C PHE A 124 6.93 2.54 -11.23
N ALA A 125 6.99 3.36 -12.28
CA ALA A 125 7.24 2.84 -13.63
C ALA A 125 8.70 2.37 -13.76
N ASP A 126 8.90 1.20 -14.38
CA ASP A 126 10.23 0.76 -14.76
C ASP A 126 10.87 1.78 -15.72
N PRO A 127 12.17 2.10 -15.56
CA PRO A 127 12.86 2.88 -16.57
C PRO A 127 12.83 2.11 -17.90
N LEU A 128 12.40 2.77 -18.97
CA LEU A 128 12.20 2.18 -20.31
C LEU A 128 13.28 1.16 -20.68
N PRO A 129 12.91 0.07 -21.40
CA PRO A 129 13.85 -0.93 -21.89
C PRO A 129 15.05 -0.28 -22.61
N PRO A 130 16.27 -0.81 -22.48
CA PRO A 130 17.46 -0.25 -23.11
C PRO A 130 17.31 0.03 -24.62
N THR A 131 16.51 -0.78 -25.32
CA THR A 131 16.23 -0.66 -26.76
C THR A 131 15.56 0.66 -27.14
N THR A 132 14.67 1.19 -26.30
CA THR A 132 14.00 2.48 -26.56
C THR A 132 14.93 3.67 -26.29
N ARG A 133 15.89 3.53 -25.36
CA ARG A 133 16.88 4.57 -25.04
C ARG A 133 17.89 4.80 -26.18
N LEU A 134 18.24 3.76 -26.93
CA LEU A 134 19.15 3.85 -28.07
C LEU A 134 18.47 4.47 -29.31
N ALA A 135 17.18 4.21 -29.50
CA ALA A 135 16.41 4.76 -30.63
C ALA A 135 16.22 6.29 -30.54
N SER A 136 16.14 6.86 -29.33
CA SER A 136 16.00 8.31 -29.15
C SER A 136 17.32 9.09 -29.24
N SER A 137 18.47 8.41 -29.32
CA SER A 137 19.80 9.05 -29.34
C SER A 137 20.46 9.11 -30.71
N SER A 138 19.83 8.56 -31.76
CA SER A 138 20.34 8.75 -33.13
C SER A 138 20.04 10.17 -33.59
N PRO A 139 21.04 11.00 -33.89
CA PRO A 139 20.81 12.29 -34.52
C PRO A 139 20.30 12.03 -35.95
N GLU A 140 19.23 12.72 -36.35
CA GLU A 140 18.89 12.87 -37.76
C GLU A 140 20.12 13.43 -38.48
N VAL A 141 20.70 12.64 -39.37
CA VAL A 141 21.76 13.09 -40.28
C VAL A 141 21.07 13.91 -41.37
N PRO A 142 21.34 15.21 -41.51
CA PRO A 142 20.77 16.00 -42.60
C PRO A 142 21.38 15.54 -43.92
N SER A 143 20.51 15.21 -44.88
CA SER A 143 20.83 14.93 -46.28
C SER A 143 21.12 16.20 -47.07
#